data_AF-A0A535MZ23-F1
#
_entry.id   AF-A0A535MZ23-F1
#
_cell.length_a   1.000
_cell.length_b   1.000
_cell.length_c   1.000
_cell.angle_alpha   90.00
_cell.angle_beta   90.00
_cell.angle_gamma   90.00
#
_symmetry.space_group_name_H-M   'P 1'
#
loop_
_entity.id
_entity.type
_entity.pdbx_description
1 polymer ?
#
loop_
_entity_poly.entity_id
_entity_poly.type
_entity_poly.pdbx_seq_one_letter_code
_entity_poly.pdbx_strand_id
1 'polypeptide(L)'
;MSAWPVAVLAGGVGAARFLRGLVRVVPPEEITVIGNTGDDMWWHGLYIAPDLDTVTYWLAGVADESRGWGIRGDTFTTQAAFGHLTDRS
;
A
#
# COMPACT_ATOMS: atom_id res chain seq x y z
N MET A 1 10.96 -22.50 -14.29
CA MET A 1 9.77 -21.80 -14.79
C MET A 1 8.57 -22.56 -14.29
N SER A 2 7.74 -21.93 -13.47
CA SER A 2 6.45 -22.52 -13.13
C SER A 2 5.61 -22.56 -14.42
N ALA A 3 4.77 -23.57 -14.60
CA ALA A 3 3.99 -23.69 -15.83
C ALA A 3 2.81 -22.69 -15.88
N TRP A 4 2.53 -21.96 -14.79
CA TRP A 4 1.33 -21.13 -14.61
C TRP A 4 1.64 -19.91 -13.72
N PRO A 5 1.15 -18.71 -14.07
CA PRO A 5 1.31 -17.51 -13.26
C PRO A 5 0.65 -17.64 -11.88
N VAL A 6 1.25 -17.00 -10.86
CA VAL A 6 0.77 -16.98 -9.48
C VAL A 6 -0.13 -15.76 -9.27
N ALA A 7 -1.42 -15.98 -9.03
CA ALA A 7 -2.34 -14.92 -8.64
C ALA A 7 -2.41 -14.77 -7.10
N VAL A 8 -2.28 -13.54 -6.62
CA VAL A 8 -2.35 -13.22 -5.18
C VAL A 8 -3.48 -12.24 -4.93
N LEU A 9 -4.48 -12.65 -4.14
CA LEU A 9 -5.45 -11.72 -3.56
C LEU A 9 -4.76 -10.94 -2.44
N ALA A 10 -4.70 -9.61 -2.56
CA ALA A 10 -3.90 -8.77 -1.67
C ALA A 10 -4.70 -7.60 -1.11
N GLY A 11 -4.57 -7.41 0.21
CA GLY A 11 -5.08 -6.24 0.93
C GLY A 11 -4.24 -6.00 2.18
N GLY A 12 -3.99 -4.73 2.49
CA GLY A 12 -3.28 -4.26 3.66
C GLY A 12 -1.81 -4.69 3.77
N VAL A 13 -1.26 -4.37 4.95
CA VAL A 13 0.15 -4.61 5.29
C VAL A 13 0.51 -6.11 5.30
N GLY A 14 -0.43 -6.97 5.68
CA GLY A 14 -0.22 -8.42 5.72
C GLY A 14 0.12 -8.99 4.35
N ALA A 15 -0.70 -8.67 3.34
CA ALA A 15 -0.44 -9.10 1.96
C ALA A 15 0.83 -8.48 1.39
N ALA A 16 1.09 -7.21 1.69
CA ALA A 16 2.31 -6.53 1.26
C ALA A 16 3.59 -7.21 1.79
N ARG A 17 3.59 -7.62 3.07
CA ARG A 17 4.70 -8.37 3.68
C ARG A 17 4.84 -9.77 3.08
N PHE A 18 3.73 -10.45 2.79
CA PHE A 18 3.74 -11.73 2.08
C PHE A 18 4.35 -11.59 0.68
N LEU A 19 3.90 -10.60 -0.11
CA LEU A 19 4.41 -10.33 -1.45
C LEU A 19 5.91 -10.01 -1.46
N ARG A 20 6.41 -9.25 -0.47
CA ARG A 20 7.85 -8.98 -0.31
C ARG A 20 8.68 -10.25 -0.08
N GLY A 21 8.09 -11.28 0.51
CA GLY A 21 8.69 -12.61 0.61
C GLY A 21 8.56 -13.40 -0.69
N LEU A 22 7.38 -13.37 -1.31
CA LEU A 22 7.06 -14.13 -2.52
C LEU A 22 7.98 -13.75 -3.69
N VAL A 23 8.24 -12.46 -3.91
CA VAL A 23 9.13 -11.98 -4.98
C VAL A 23 10.59 -12.44 -4.85
N ARG A 24 10.97 -13.03 -3.70
CA ARG A 24 12.31 -13.62 -3.50
C ARG A 24 12.40 -15.06 -3.99
N VAL A 25 11.27 -15.72 -4.21
CA VAL A 25 11.18 -17.14 -4.56
C VAL A 25 10.39 -17.40 -5.84
N VAL A 26 9.62 -16.42 -6.32
CA VAL A 26 8.91 -16.44 -7.61
C VAL A 26 9.34 -15.19 -8.41
N PRO A 27 9.67 -15.33 -9.71
CA PRO A 27 9.96 -14.17 -10.57
C PRO A 27 8.81 -13.16 -10.53
N PRO A 28 9.07 -11.85 -10.31
CA PRO A 28 8.01 -10.84 -10.23
C PRO A 28 7.07 -10.82 -11.43
N GLU A 29 7.58 -11.07 -12.63
CA GLU A 29 6.82 -11.16 -13.89
C GLU A 29 5.84 -12.35 -13.95
N GLU A 30 5.99 -13.34 -13.07
CA GLU A 30 5.06 -14.47 -12.92
C GLU A 30 3.99 -14.21 -11.84
N ILE A 31 4.02 -13.05 -11.16
CA ILE A 31 3.09 -12.71 -10.06
C ILE A 31 2.07 -11.67 -10.54
N THR A 32 0.79 -12.03 -10.44
CA THR A 32 -0.34 -11.10 -10.63
C THR A 32 -0.98 -10.79 -9.29
N VAL A 33 -1.00 -9.52 -8.91
CA VAL A 33 -1.70 -9.05 -7.71
C VAL A 33 -3.12 -8.63 -8.07
N ILE A 34 -4.10 -9.16 -7.34
CA ILE A 34 -5.51 -8.75 -7.39
C ILE A 34 -5.78 -8.02 -6.08
N GLY A 35 -5.85 -6.69 -6.15
CA GLY A 35 -5.96 -5.83 -4.98
C GLY A 35 -7.39 -5.71 -4.45
N ASN A 36 -7.51 -5.58 -3.13
CA ASN A 36 -8.74 -5.15 -2.46
C ASN A 36 -9.01 -3.67 -2.75
N THR A 37 -10.26 -3.36 -3.09
CA THR A 37 -10.76 -1.99 -3.30
C THR A 37 -11.85 -1.62 -2.30
N GLY A 38 -12.12 -2.47 -1.30
CA GLY A 38 -13.19 -2.25 -0.31
C GLY A 38 -12.97 -1.01 0.56
N ASP A 39 -11.73 -0.56 0.68
CA ASP A 39 -11.32 0.58 1.50
C ASP A 39 -10.98 1.81 0.63
N ASP A 40 -11.24 1.74 -0.69
CA ASP A 40 -11.03 2.87 -1.59
C ASP A 40 -12.02 4.00 -1.28
N MET A 41 -11.53 5.24 -1.27
CA MET A 41 -12.34 6.38 -0.87
C MET A 41 -11.93 7.68 -1.57
N TRP A 42 -12.87 8.62 -1.63
CA TRP A 42 -12.57 10.01 -1.92
C TRP A 42 -12.41 10.77 -0.61
N TRP A 43 -11.22 11.33 -0.39
CA TRP A 43 -10.88 12.09 0.81
C TRP A 43 -10.24 13.42 0.42
N HIS A 44 -10.77 14.52 0.93
CA HIS A 44 -10.35 15.89 0.54
C HIS A 44 -10.31 16.14 -0.98
N GLY A 45 -11.22 15.52 -1.75
CA GLY A 45 -11.27 15.67 -3.21
C GLY A 45 -10.22 14.86 -3.97
N LEU A 46 -9.45 14.00 -3.28
CA LEU A 46 -8.47 13.08 -3.86
C LEU A 46 -8.98 11.65 -3.74
N TYR A 47 -8.65 10.80 -4.71
CA TYR A 47 -8.91 9.37 -4.64
C TYR A 47 -7.77 8.67 -3.88
N ILE A 48 -8.12 7.81 -2.92
CA ILE A 48 -7.20 7.06 -2.10
C ILE A 48 -7.55 5.57 -2.22
N ALA A 49 -6.57 4.74 -2.55
CA ALA A 49 -6.70 3.27 -2.65
C ALA A 49 -5.72 2.60 -1.68
N PRO A 50 -6.05 2.56 -0.37
CA PRO A 50 -5.06 2.34 0.69
C PRO A 50 -4.35 0.98 0.60
N ASP A 51 -5.03 -0.06 0.15
CA ASP A 51 -4.47 -1.40 0.03
C ASP A 51 -3.52 -1.54 -1.15
N LEU A 52 -3.90 -1.00 -2.32
CA LEU A 52 -3.03 -0.94 -3.49
C LEU A 52 -1.79 -0.09 -3.23
N ASP A 53 -1.97 1.06 -2.58
CA ASP A 53 -0.88 1.95 -2.18
C ASP A 53 0.08 1.24 -1.22
N THR A 54 -0.47 0.54 -0.21
CA THR A 54 0.32 -0.23 0.75
C THR A 54 1.16 -1.30 0.04
N VAL A 55 0.56 -2.12 -0.82
CA VAL A 55 1.31 -3.13 -1.58
C VAL A 55 2.42 -2.47 -2.41
N THR A 56 2.12 -1.34 -3.06
CA THR A 56 3.07 -0.59 -3.88
C THR A 56 4.26 -0.09 -3.06
N TYR A 57 4.03 0.58 -1.93
CA TYR A 57 5.11 1.14 -1.10
C TYR A 57 6.05 0.07 -0.53
N TRP A 58 5.49 -1.06 -0.12
CA TRP A 58 6.27 -2.16 0.44
C TRP A 58 7.12 -2.87 -0.62
N LEU A 59 6.57 -3.10 -1.82
CA LEU A 59 7.33 -3.69 -2.93
C LEU A 59 8.36 -2.74 -3.51
N ALA A 60 8.08 -1.44 -3.54
CA ALA A 60 9.02 -0.40 -3.94
C ALA A 60 10.12 -0.13 -2.89
N GLY A 61 10.02 -0.71 -1.69
CA GLY A 61 11.00 -0.54 -0.61
C GLY A 61 10.95 0.83 0.07
N VAL A 62 9.89 1.60 -0.14
CA VAL A 62 9.72 2.96 0.42
C VAL A 62 8.79 3.00 1.63
N ALA A 63 8.16 1.87 1.99
CA ALA A 63 7.34 1.76 3.18
C ALA A 63 8.11 2.12 4.47
N ASP A 64 7.40 2.72 5.43
CA ASP A 64 7.87 2.95 6.79
C ASP A 64 7.71 1.68 7.63
N GLU A 65 8.74 0.84 7.63
CA GLU A 65 8.74 -0.42 8.38
C GLU A 65 8.73 -0.20 9.89
N SER A 66 9.19 0.96 10.38
CA SER A 66 9.24 1.28 11.80
C SER A 66 7.86 1.63 12.35
N ARG A 67 7.11 2.43 11.61
CA ARG A 67 5.71 2.78 11.90
C ARG A 67 4.75 1.64 11.56
N GLY A 68 5.14 0.80 10.59
CA GLY A 68 4.36 -0.35 10.13
C GLY A 68 3.36 -0.03 9.01
N TRP A 69 3.22 1.23 8.61
CA TRP A 69 2.32 1.70 7.54
C TRP A 69 2.81 3.03 6.97
N GLY A 70 2.32 3.40 5.79
CA GLY A 70 2.68 4.65 5.11
C GLY A 70 4.09 4.65 4.51
N ILE A 71 4.53 5.82 4.04
CA ILE A 71 5.83 6.02 3.39
C ILE A 71 6.86 6.50 4.42
N ARG A 72 8.08 5.98 4.31
CA ARG A 72 9.21 6.37 5.16
C ARG A 72 9.54 7.84 4.98
N GLY A 73 9.57 8.57 6.10
CA GLY A 73 9.88 10.00 6.11
C GLY A 73 8.70 10.89 5.74
N ASP A 74 7.47 10.37 5.66
CA ASP A 74 6.29 11.22 5.54
C ASP A 74 6.21 12.21 6.72
N THR A 75 5.96 13.47 6.37
CA THR A 75 6.02 14.62 7.28
C THR A 75 4.67 14.95 7.90
N PHE A 76 3.56 14.46 7.30
CA PHE A 76 2.19 14.78 7.73
C PHE A 76 1.87 16.29 7.76
N THR A 77 2.68 17.14 7.13
CA THR A 77 2.56 18.61 7.22
C THR A 77 1.23 19.10 6.68
N THR A 78 0.81 18.59 5.52
CA THR A 78 -0.48 18.94 4.91
C THR A 78 -1.66 18.46 5.75
N GLN A 79 -1.59 17.24 6.31
CA GLN A 79 -2.66 16.70 7.16
C GLN A 79 -2.81 17.52 8.45
N ALA A 80 -1.70 17.94 9.07
CA ALA A 80 -1.72 18.82 10.24
C ALA A 80 -2.32 20.20 9.91
N ALA A 81 -1.96 20.78 8.76
CA ALA A 81 -2.54 22.04 8.28
C ALA A 81 -4.06 21.93 8.06
N PHE A 82 -4.53 20.80 7.48
CA PHE A 82 -5.97 20.54 7.33
C PHE A 82 -6.68 20.41 8.68
N GLY A 83 -6.09 19.72 9.66
CA GLY A 83 -6.66 19.58 11.00
C GLY A 83 -6.99 20.92 11.66
N HIS A 84 -6.11 21.92 11.51
CA HIS A 84 -6.36 23.28 12.02
C HIS A 84 -7.54 24.01 11.34
N LEU A 85 -7.91 23.62 10.13
CA LEU A 85 -9.05 24.19 9.41
C LEU A 85 -10.36 23.49 9.79
N THR A 86 -10.32 22.23 10.23
CA THR A 86 -11.50 21.43 10.59
C THR A 86 -11.81 21.43 12.09
N ASP A 87 -10.83 21.65 12.98
CA ASP A 87 -11.05 21.76 14.44
C ASP A 87 -11.72 23.08 14.88
N ARG A 88 -11.98 23.98 13.92
CA ARG A 88 -12.62 25.28 14.16
C ARG A 88 -14.08 25.35 13.71
N SER A 89 -14.66 24.24 13.26
CA SER A 89 -16.08 24.11 12.88
C SER A 89 -16.88 23.31 13.90
#